data_AF-A0A353XZK8-F1
#
_entry.id   AF-A0A353XZK8-F1
#
_cell.length_a   1.000
_cell.length_b   1.000
_cell.length_c   1.000
_cell.angle_alpha   90.00
_cell.angle_beta   90.00
_cell.angle_gamma   90.00
#
_symmetry.space_group_name_H-M   'P 1'
#
loop_
_entity.id
_entity.type
_entity.pdbx_description
1 polymer ?
#
loop_
_entity_poly.entity_id
_entity_poly.type
_entity_poly.pdbx_seq_one_letter_code
_entity_poly.pdbx_strand_id
1 'polypeptide(L)'
;MNNPATLAASRSQTATLATNKVIRNTYTLLSMTLLFSALTAGVSMALNLPHPGLLLTLGGYFGLLFLTAKFRDRALGLAFVFALTGFMGYTLGPILNAYLAMPNGGQVVMTAMGATGVIFLGLSGYALTSRKDFSFMSGFLMVGILVAFMAGLGAIFFEMPGLSLAVSSMFVMLMAGLIL
;
A
#
# COMPACT_ATOMS: atom_id res chain seq x y z
N MET A 1 -41.00 -23.63 21.39
CA MET A 1 -40.70 -22.37 22.09
C MET A 1 -39.38 -21.82 21.55
N ASN A 2 -39.44 -20.82 20.67
CA ASN A 2 -38.24 -20.20 20.10
C ASN A 2 -37.72 -19.17 21.12
N ASN A 3 -36.73 -19.55 21.92
CA ASN A 3 -36.14 -18.64 22.91
C ASN A 3 -35.45 -17.47 22.17
N PRO A 4 -35.74 -16.20 22.51
CA PRO A 4 -35.08 -15.05 21.88
C PRO A 4 -33.54 -15.06 22.05
N ALA A 5 -33.03 -15.73 23.09
CA ALA A 5 -31.61 -15.94 23.32
C ALA A 5 -30.92 -16.81 22.24
N THR A 6 -31.60 -17.82 21.66
CA THR A 6 -31.00 -18.67 20.62
C THR A 6 -30.95 -17.95 19.27
N LEU A 7 -31.93 -17.10 18.98
CA LEU A 7 -31.95 -16.23 17.80
C LEU A 7 -30.85 -15.15 17.86
N ALA A 8 -30.61 -14.56 19.04
CA ALA A 8 -29.54 -13.59 19.26
C ALA A 8 -28.14 -14.22 19.11
N ALA A 9 -27.92 -15.42 19.67
CA ALA A 9 -26.66 -16.15 19.54
C ALA A 9 -26.35 -16.54 18.07
N SER A 10 -27.37 -17.01 17.33
CA SER A 10 -27.23 -17.37 15.91
C SER A 10 -26.92 -16.15 15.02
N ARG A 11 -27.51 -14.99 15.33
CA ARG A 11 -27.22 -13.72 14.63
C ARG A 11 -25.80 -13.22 14.88
N SER A 12 -25.31 -13.33 16.12
CA SER A 12 -23.93 -12.98 16.49
C SER A 12 -22.89 -13.88 15.82
N GLN A 13 -23.16 -15.19 15.72
CA GLN A 13 -22.30 -16.13 14.98
C GLN A 13 -22.28 -15.82 13.47
N THR A 14 -23.43 -15.49 12.89
CA THR A 14 -23.50 -15.13 11.46
C THR A 14 -22.73 -13.83 11.16
N ALA A 15 -22.82 -12.85 12.05
CA ALA A 15 -22.08 -11.59 11.91
C ALA A 15 -20.57 -11.79 12.01
N THR A 16 -20.07 -12.61 12.95
CA THR A 16 -18.62 -12.88 13.06
C THR A 16 -18.09 -13.66 11.87
N LEU A 17 -18.85 -14.62 11.34
CA LEU A 17 -18.48 -15.37 10.13
C LEU A 17 -18.41 -14.44 8.89
N ALA A 18 -19.35 -13.51 8.75
CA ALA A 18 -19.34 -12.53 7.68
C ALA A 18 -18.13 -11.58 7.75
N THR A 19 -17.80 -11.05 8.93
CA THR A 19 -16.63 -10.19 9.14
C THR A 19 -15.33 -10.90 8.78
N ASN A 20 -15.14 -12.13 9.26
CA ASN A 20 -13.95 -12.93 8.94
C ASN A 20 -13.83 -13.21 7.43
N LYS A 21 -14.95 -13.41 6.74
CA LYS A 21 -14.96 -13.61 5.28
C LYS A 21 -14.51 -12.36 4.53
N VAL A 22 -14.99 -11.17 4.91
CA VAL A 22 -14.58 -9.90 4.29
C VAL A 22 -13.10 -9.65 4.51
N ILE A 23 -12.62 -9.81 5.75
CA ILE A 23 -11.20 -9.65 6.09
C ILE A 23 -10.35 -10.59 5.24
N ARG A 24 -10.65 -11.90 5.22
CA ARG A 24 -9.91 -12.87 4.41
C ARG A 24 -9.90 -12.47 2.93
N ASN A 25 -11.03 -12.06 2.37
CA ASN A 25 -11.11 -11.65 0.97
C ASN A 25 -10.28 -10.40 0.69
N THR A 26 -10.29 -9.41 1.59
CA THR A 26 -9.47 -8.20 1.47
C THR A 26 -7.98 -8.53 1.49
N TYR A 27 -7.51 -9.35 2.43
CA TYR A 27 -6.10 -9.77 2.45
C TYR A 27 -5.73 -10.62 1.24
N THR A 28 -6.61 -11.52 0.81
CA THR A 28 -6.38 -12.31 -0.40
C THR A 28 -6.21 -11.40 -1.61
N LEU A 29 -7.10 -10.43 -1.78
CA LEU A 29 -7.04 -9.48 -2.88
C LEU A 29 -5.79 -8.60 -2.80
N LEU A 30 -5.45 -8.10 -1.61
CA LEU A 30 -4.25 -7.31 -1.38
C LEU A 30 -2.96 -8.09 -1.70
N SER A 31 -2.87 -9.35 -1.26
CA SER A 31 -1.73 -10.21 -1.58
C SER A 31 -1.63 -10.47 -3.08
N MET A 32 -2.75 -10.70 -3.76
CA MET A 32 -2.76 -10.85 -5.22
C MET A 32 -2.32 -9.58 -5.95
N THR A 33 -2.75 -8.40 -5.51
CA THR A 33 -2.33 -7.12 -6.13
C THR A 33 -0.86 -6.80 -5.85
N LEU A 34 -0.33 -7.16 -4.67
CA LEU A 34 1.09 -7.06 -4.33
C LEU A 34 1.95 -8.01 -5.20
N LEU A 35 1.56 -9.28 -5.33
CA LEU A 35 2.25 -10.24 -6.19
C LEU A 35 2.23 -9.80 -7.65
N PHE A 36 1.07 -9.34 -8.13
CA PHE A 36 0.95 -8.81 -9.48
C PHE A 36 1.85 -7.60 -9.71
N SER A 37 1.88 -6.65 -8.77
CA SER A 37 2.77 -5.48 -8.83
C SER A 37 4.25 -5.91 -8.86
N ALA A 38 4.66 -6.84 -7.99
CA ALA A 38 6.01 -7.37 -7.97
C ALA A 38 6.39 -8.07 -9.29
N LEU A 39 5.48 -8.84 -9.89
CA LEU A 39 5.68 -9.46 -11.20
C LEU A 39 5.83 -8.39 -12.30
N THR A 40 4.97 -7.38 -12.34
CA THR A 40 5.07 -6.30 -13.34
C THR A 40 6.34 -5.48 -13.19
N ALA A 41 6.77 -5.20 -11.95
CA ALA A 41 8.06 -4.56 -11.68
C ALA A 41 9.23 -5.43 -12.14
N GLY A 42 9.18 -6.74 -11.85
CA GLY A 42 10.17 -7.72 -12.30
C GLY A 42 10.29 -7.80 -13.83
N VAL A 43 9.16 -7.87 -14.53
CA VAL A 43 9.11 -7.85 -15.99
C VAL A 43 9.66 -6.53 -16.54
N SER A 44 9.29 -5.40 -15.93
CA SER A 44 9.80 -4.08 -16.34
C SER A 44 11.31 -3.94 -16.13
N MET A 45 11.85 -4.51 -15.05
CA MET A 45 13.30 -4.56 -14.80
C MET A 45 14.00 -5.43 -15.84
N ALA A 46 13.50 -6.63 -16.10
CA ALA A 46 14.08 -7.59 -17.04
C ALA A 46 14.10 -7.06 -18.48
N LEU A 47 13.05 -6.35 -18.89
CA LEU A 47 12.94 -5.74 -20.21
C LEU A 47 13.64 -4.37 -20.31
N ASN A 48 14.22 -3.86 -19.22
CA ASN A 48 14.82 -2.52 -19.14
C ASN A 48 13.93 -1.43 -19.76
N LEU A 49 12.63 -1.48 -19.46
CA LEU A 49 11.69 -0.55 -20.05
C LEU A 49 12.01 0.88 -19.58
N PRO A 50 12.00 1.88 -20.47
CA PRO A 50 12.25 3.26 -20.09
C PRO A 50 11.13 3.77 -19.17
N HIS A 51 11.46 4.74 -18.32
CA HIS A 51 10.47 5.38 -17.46
C HIS A 51 9.36 6.00 -18.33
N PRO A 52 8.09 5.57 -18.15
CA PRO A 52 6.97 6.25 -18.78
C PRO A 52 7.05 7.71 -18.37
N GLY A 53 7.09 8.63 -19.34
CA GLY A 53 7.29 10.06 -19.06
C GLY A 53 6.28 10.58 -18.03
N LEU A 54 6.64 11.65 -17.33
CA LEU A 54 5.88 12.21 -16.20
C LEU A 54 4.40 12.49 -16.53
N LEU A 55 4.10 12.90 -17.76
CA LEU A 55 2.71 13.12 -18.21
C LEU A 55 1.92 11.81 -18.36
N LEU A 56 2.57 10.74 -18.81
CA LEU A 56 1.94 9.43 -18.94
C LEU A 56 1.73 8.79 -17.57
N THR A 57 2.67 8.96 -16.64
CA THR A 57 2.51 8.46 -15.26
C THR A 57 1.40 9.17 -14.53
N LEU A 58 1.35 10.51 -14.57
CA LEU A 58 0.23 11.24 -13.97
C LEU A 58 -1.10 10.92 -14.67
N GLY A 59 -1.14 10.97 -16.00
CA GLY A 59 -2.37 10.68 -16.75
C GLY A 59 -2.89 9.27 -16.51
N GLY A 60 -2.01 8.27 -16.56
CA GLY A 60 -2.33 6.88 -16.26
C GLY A 60 -2.75 6.68 -14.81
N TYR A 61 -2.01 7.25 -13.84
CA TYR A 61 -2.32 7.15 -12.42
C TYR A 61 -3.68 7.77 -12.08
N PHE A 62 -3.89 9.04 -12.42
CA PHE A 62 -5.15 9.72 -12.13
C PHE A 62 -6.33 9.15 -12.92
N GLY A 63 -6.11 8.76 -14.18
CA GLY A 63 -7.13 8.13 -15.02
C GLY A 63 -7.58 6.78 -14.46
N LEU A 64 -6.64 5.92 -14.08
CA LEU A 64 -6.93 4.62 -13.48
C LEU A 64 -7.51 4.75 -12.07
N LEU A 65 -7.02 5.70 -11.26
CA LEU A 65 -7.56 5.98 -9.92
C LEU A 65 -9.01 6.48 -9.99
N PHE A 66 -9.34 7.30 -10.98
CA PHE A 66 -10.72 7.72 -11.20
C PHE A 66 -11.60 6.54 -11.64
N LEU A 67 -11.11 5.67 -12.51
CA LEU A 67 -11.81 4.46 -12.94
C LEU A 67 -12.05 3.49 -11.78
N THR A 68 -11.05 3.23 -10.93
CA THR A 68 -11.23 2.39 -9.74
C THR A 68 -12.26 3.01 -8.79
N ALA A 69 -12.21 4.31 -8.55
CA ALA A 69 -13.17 5.01 -7.70
C ALA A 69 -14.60 4.96 -8.28
N LYS A 70 -14.75 5.11 -9.60
CA LYS A 70 -16.03 5.09 -10.32
C LYS A 70 -16.66 3.69 -10.36
N PHE A 71 -15.85 2.64 -10.46
CA PHE A 71 -16.32 1.26 -10.57
C PHE A 71 -16.15 0.44 -9.28
N ARG A 72 -15.98 1.08 -8.11
CA ARG A 72 -15.66 0.39 -6.84
C ARG A 72 -16.70 -0.66 -6.42
N ASP A 73 -17.98 -0.43 -6.73
CA ASP A 73 -19.09 -1.31 -6.34
C ASP A 73 -19.38 -2.40 -7.40
N ARG A 74 -18.53 -2.53 -8.41
CA ARG A 74 -18.68 -3.49 -9.51
C ARG A 74 -17.46 -4.42 -9.57
N ALA A 75 -17.66 -5.63 -10.08
CA ALA A 75 -16.56 -6.58 -10.32
C ALA A 75 -15.47 -6.01 -11.26
N LEU A 76 -15.85 -5.11 -12.18
CA LEU A 76 -14.91 -4.37 -13.03
C LEU A 76 -13.94 -3.49 -12.23
N GLY A 77 -14.32 -3.03 -11.03
CA GLY A 77 -13.44 -2.29 -10.12
C GLY A 77 -12.17 -3.08 -9.77
N LEU A 78 -12.28 -4.41 -9.60
CA LEU A 78 -11.10 -5.26 -9.37
C LEU A 78 -10.14 -5.21 -10.56
N ALA A 79 -10.65 -5.33 -11.79
CA ALA A 79 -9.81 -5.26 -12.99
C ALA A 79 -9.06 -3.92 -13.06
N PHE A 80 -9.71 -2.80 -12.72
CA PHE A 80 -9.06 -1.50 -12.67
C PHE A 80 -8.06 -1.38 -11.53
N VAL A 81 -8.29 -2.03 -10.38
CA VAL A 81 -7.32 -2.06 -9.28
C VAL A 81 -6.07 -2.81 -9.72
N PHE A 82 -6.20 -3.97 -10.35
CA PHE A 82 -5.05 -4.69 -10.92
C PHE A 82 -4.35 -3.86 -12.01
N ALA A 83 -5.10 -3.21 -12.90
CA ALA A 83 -4.51 -2.33 -13.90
C ALA A 83 -3.71 -1.18 -13.27
N LEU A 84 -4.25 -0.53 -12.24
CA LEU A 84 -3.58 0.52 -11.49
C LEU A 84 -2.34 -0.02 -10.78
N THR A 85 -2.42 -1.13 -10.06
CA THR A 85 -1.28 -1.67 -9.32
C THR A 85 -0.19 -2.21 -10.25
N GLY A 86 -0.55 -2.81 -11.39
CA GLY A 86 0.41 -3.20 -12.43
C GLY A 86 1.05 -2.01 -13.11
N PHE A 87 0.31 -0.94 -13.37
CA PHE A 87 0.87 0.31 -13.87
C PHE A 87 1.87 0.90 -12.88
N MET A 88 1.54 0.92 -11.58
CA MET A 88 2.48 1.34 -10.54
C MET A 88 3.71 0.44 -10.48
N GLY A 89 3.53 -0.89 -10.55
CA GLY A 89 4.65 -1.84 -10.63
C GLY A 89 5.56 -1.60 -11.85
N TYR A 90 4.98 -1.31 -13.01
CA TYR A 90 5.71 -0.91 -14.20
C TYR A 90 6.53 0.38 -13.96
N THR A 91 5.94 1.42 -13.35
CA THR A 91 6.68 2.65 -13.03
C THR A 91 7.80 2.44 -12.00
N LEU A 92 7.67 1.43 -11.14
CA LEU A 92 8.70 1.08 -10.16
C LEU A 92 9.90 0.37 -10.80
N GLY A 93 9.72 -0.36 -11.91
CA GLY A 93 10.81 -1.11 -12.56
C GLY A 93 12.07 -0.29 -12.85
N PRO A 94 11.98 0.86 -13.54
CA PRO A 94 13.12 1.74 -13.79
C PRO A 94 13.79 2.27 -12.51
N ILE A 95 12.98 2.57 -11.48
CA ILE A 95 13.48 3.05 -10.18
C ILE A 95 14.29 1.93 -9.51
N LEU A 96 13.77 0.71 -9.51
CA LEU A 96 14.49 -0.45 -8.98
C LEU A 96 15.78 -0.71 -9.75
N ASN A 97 15.78 -0.62 -11.09
CA ASN A 97 17.01 -0.74 -11.89
C ASN A 97 18.06 0.32 -11.53
N ALA A 98 17.63 1.56 -11.25
CA ALA A 98 18.54 2.61 -10.79
C ALA A 98 19.20 2.27 -9.44
N TYR A 99 18.45 1.69 -8.49
CA TYR A 99 19.01 1.21 -7.23
C TYR A 99 19.88 -0.03 -7.40
N LEU A 100 19.50 -0.97 -8.28
CA LEU A 100 20.29 -2.18 -8.57
C LEU A 100 21.64 -1.87 -9.21
N ALA A 101 21.77 -0.76 -9.93
CA ALA A 101 23.03 -0.29 -10.50
C ALA A 101 24.01 0.27 -9.45
N MET A 102 23.55 0.54 -8.22
CA MET A 102 24.39 1.00 -7.12
C MET A 102 25.14 -0.16 -6.44
N PRO A 103 26.27 0.10 -5.78
CA PRO A 103 26.92 -0.88 -4.92
C PRO A 103 25.94 -1.41 -3.86
N ASN A 104 25.82 -2.74 -3.73
CA ASN A 104 24.86 -3.42 -2.85
C ASN A 104 23.37 -3.16 -3.15
N GLY A 105 23.03 -2.66 -4.35
CA GLY A 105 21.66 -2.34 -4.75
C GLY A 105 20.64 -3.47 -4.54
N GLY A 106 21.01 -4.70 -4.91
CA GLY A 106 20.16 -5.88 -4.71
C GLY A 106 19.84 -6.15 -3.24
N GLN A 107 20.81 -5.98 -2.35
CA GLN A 107 20.60 -6.12 -0.91
C GLN A 107 19.69 -5.03 -0.36
N VAL A 108 19.84 -3.78 -0.84
CA VAL A 108 18.98 -2.66 -0.43
C VAL A 108 17.53 -2.91 -0.83
N VAL A 109 17.28 -3.33 -2.08
CA VAL A 109 15.93 -3.64 -2.56
C VAL A 109 15.31 -4.79 -1.77
N MET A 110 16.04 -5.89 -1.59
CA MET A 110 15.54 -7.06 -0.85
C MET A 110 15.26 -6.75 0.63
N THR A 111 16.13 -5.99 1.28
CA THR A 111 15.92 -5.59 2.68
C THR A 111 14.76 -4.61 2.83
N ALA A 112 14.62 -3.63 1.92
CA ALA A 112 13.49 -2.70 1.92
C ALA A 112 12.14 -3.42 1.68
N MET A 113 12.09 -4.34 0.70
CA MET A 113 10.90 -5.16 0.45
C MET A 113 10.55 -6.04 1.65
N GLY A 114 11.55 -6.73 2.22
CA GLY A 114 11.36 -7.59 3.39
C GLY A 114 10.89 -6.80 4.60
N ALA A 115 11.53 -5.67 4.91
CA ALA A 115 11.16 -4.81 6.02
C ALA A 115 9.72 -4.28 5.88
N THR A 116 9.35 -3.81 4.69
CA THR A 116 7.97 -3.34 4.41
C THR A 116 6.95 -4.46 4.59
N GLY A 117 7.25 -5.67 4.10
CA GLY A 117 6.39 -6.84 4.27
C GLY A 117 6.23 -7.24 5.73
N VAL A 118 7.31 -7.25 6.51
CA VAL A 118 7.28 -7.56 7.96
C VAL A 118 6.49 -6.50 8.73
N ILE A 119 6.72 -5.21 8.47
CA ILE A 119 5.98 -4.11 9.11
C ILE A 119 4.49 -4.22 8.78
N PHE A 120 4.16 -4.43 7.50
CA PHE A 120 2.77 -4.56 7.06
C PHE A 120 2.07 -5.72 7.75
N LEU A 121 2.65 -6.93 7.70
CA LEU A 121 2.05 -8.11 8.33
C LEU A 121 1.96 -7.99 9.85
N GLY A 122 2.99 -7.44 10.49
CA GLY A 122 3.05 -7.24 11.93
C GLY A 122 2.00 -6.26 12.44
N LEU A 123 1.93 -5.07 11.85
CA LEU A 123 0.96 -4.03 12.25
C LEU A 123 -0.47 -4.40 11.87
N SER A 124 -0.66 -4.98 10.69
CA SER A 124 -1.93 -5.55 10.26
C SER A 124 -2.44 -6.60 11.28
N GLY A 125 -1.59 -7.54 11.68
CA GLY A 125 -1.94 -8.54 12.69
C GLY A 125 -2.26 -7.91 14.04
N TYR A 126 -1.47 -6.91 14.46
CA TYR A 126 -1.71 -6.16 15.69
C TYR A 126 -3.06 -5.43 15.69
N ALA A 127 -3.39 -4.73 14.61
CA ALA A 127 -4.67 -4.01 14.48
C ALA A 127 -5.87 -4.96 14.58
N LEU A 128 -5.82 -6.10 13.87
CA LEU A 128 -6.90 -7.10 13.87
C LEU A 128 -7.07 -7.80 15.22
N THR A 129 -5.98 -8.06 15.94
CA THR A 129 -6.02 -8.80 17.23
C THR A 129 -6.29 -7.89 18.42
N SER A 130 -5.77 -6.66 18.43
CA SER A 130 -5.92 -5.74 19.56
C SER A 130 -7.34 -5.21 19.72
N ARG A 131 -8.18 -5.24 18.68
CA ARG A 131 -9.56 -4.70 18.66
C ARG A 131 -9.68 -3.25 19.21
N LYS A 132 -8.59 -2.49 19.12
CA LYS A 132 -8.54 -1.08 19.52
C LYS A 132 -8.99 -0.22 18.34
N ASP A 133 -9.60 0.90 18.67
CA ASP A 133 -9.94 1.93 17.69
C ASP A 133 -8.78 2.92 17.56
N PHE A 134 -8.18 2.99 16.37
CA PHE A 134 -7.07 3.90 16.03
C PHE A 134 -7.55 5.20 15.37
N SER A 135 -8.86 5.44 15.25
CA SER A 135 -9.44 6.61 14.59
C SER A 135 -8.93 7.96 15.15
N PHE A 136 -8.57 8.00 16.44
CA PHE A 136 -7.94 9.17 17.09
C PHE A 136 -6.63 9.63 16.40
N MET A 137 -5.89 8.71 15.79
CA MET A 137 -4.60 8.98 15.16
C MET A 137 -4.74 9.59 13.75
N SER A 138 -5.91 9.49 13.12
CA SER A 138 -6.14 9.94 11.74
C SER A 138 -5.78 11.41 11.49
N GLY A 139 -6.13 12.30 12.42
CA GLY A 139 -5.79 13.73 12.33
C GLY A 139 -4.28 13.98 12.42
N PHE A 140 -3.59 13.28 13.33
CA PHE A 140 -2.13 13.37 13.46
C PHE A 140 -1.42 12.84 12.20
N LEU A 141 -1.87 11.72 11.63
CA LEU A 141 -1.29 11.15 10.41
C LEU A 141 -1.47 12.08 9.21
N MET A 142 -2.65 12.70 9.04
CA MET A 142 -2.88 13.65 7.96
C MET A 142 -1.90 14.83 8.03
N VAL A 143 -1.78 15.44 9.22
CA VAL A 143 -0.84 16.56 9.44
C VAL A 143 0.61 16.10 9.23
N GLY A 144 0.98 14.94 9.78
CA GLY A 144 2.31 14.36 9.62
C GLY A 144 2.69 14.13 8.16
N ILE A 145 1.77 13.61 7.34
CA ILE A 145 1.99 13.41 5.90
C ILE A 145 2.20 14.75 5.19
N LEU A 146 1.37 15.76 5.46
CA LEU A 146 1.54 17.09 4.88
C LEU A 146 2.91 17.71 5.23
N VAL A 147 3.32 17.60 6.50
CA VAL A 147 4.64 18.08 6.96
C VAL A 147 5.76 17.28 6.28
N ALA A 148 5.65 15.96 6.19
CA ALA A 148 6.64 15.11 5.54
C ALA A 148 6.77 15.43 4.04
N PHE A 149 5.67 15.76 3.36
CA PHE A 149 5.69 16.24 1.97
C PHE A 149 6.41 17.58 1.84
N MET A 150 6.14 18.56 2.71
CA MET A 150 6.84 19.84 2.70
C MET A 150 8.33 19.67 2.98
N ALA A 151 8.70 18.83 3.94
CA ALA A 151 10.08 18.50 4.25
C ALA A 151 10.77 17.77 3.08
N GLY A 152 10.05 16.88 2.38
CA GLY A 152 10.53 16.20 1.19
C GLY A 152 10.80 17.14 0.02
N LEU A 153 9.93 18.13 -0.22
CA LEU A 153 10.19 19.20 -1.18
C LEU A 153 11.44 20.00 -0.78
N GLY A 154 11.57 20.35 0.51
CA GLY A 154 12.78 20.98 1.03
C GLY A 154 14.05 20.16 0.80
N ALA A 155 13.99 18.84 0.99
CA ALA A 155 15.13 17.94 0.76
C ALA A 155 15.62 17.95 -0.69
N ILE A 156 14.73 18.17 -1.65
CA ILE A 156 15.09 18.30 -3.08
C ILE A 156 15.83 19.62 -3.34
N PHE A 157 15.39 20.73 -2.74
CA PHE A 157 16.02 22.05 -2.97
C PHE A 157 17.35 22.24 -2.23
N PHE A 158 17.50 21.65 -1.04
CA PHE A 158 18.70 21.81 -0.21
C PHE A 158 19.72 20.68 -0.41
N GLU A 159 19.36 19.60 -1.11
CA GLU A 159 20.22 18.43 -1.42
C GLU A 159 20.99 17.84 -0.21
N MET A 160 20.48 18.04 1.01
CA MET A 160 21.14 17.58 2.24
C MET A 160 20.85 16.09 2.48
N PRO A 161 21.87 15.19 2.48
CA PRO A 161 21.66 13.75 2.66
C PRO A 161 21.03 13.38 4.01
N GLY A 162 21.31 14.15 5.07
CA GLY A 162 20.69 13.92 6.38
C GLY A 162 19.18 14.19 6.37
N LEU A 163 18.74 15.18 5.58
CA LEU A 163 17.32 15.53 5.47
C LEU A 163 16.54 14.49 4.67
N SER A 164 17.10 13.94 3.60
CA SER A 164 16.44 12.88 2.81
C SER A 164 16.26 11.58 3.59
N LEU A 165 17.23 11.21 4.43
CA LEU A 165 17.12 10.06 5.35
C LEU A 165 16.04 10.29 6.41
N ALA A 166 15.99 11.49 7.01
CA ALA A 166 14.97 11.86 7.99
C ALA A 166 13.56 11.85 7.38
N VAL A 167 13.39 12.39 6.17
CA VAL A 167 12.11 12.35 5.45
C VAL A 167 11.71 10.91 5.15
N SER A 168 12.64 10.08 4.69
CA SER A 168 12.37 8.66 4.39
C SER A 168 11.91 7.89 5.63
N SER A 169 12.58 8.07 6.77
CA SER A 169 12.19 7.41 8.03
C SER A 169 10.84 7.91 8.56
N MET A 170 10.55 9.21 8.40
CA MET A 170 9.25 9.79 8.73
C MET A 170 8.13 9.19 7.87
N PHE A 171 8.34 9.03 6.57
CA PHE A 171 7.36 8.36 5.70
C PHE A 171 7.13 6.91 6.09
N VAL A 172 8.18 6.14 6.42
CA VAL A 172 8.04 4.76 6.89
C VAL A 172 7.18 4.71 8.16
N MET A 173 7.42 5.60 9.12
CA MET A 173 6.64 5.67 10.36
C MET A 173 5.17 6.06 10.11
N LEU A 174 4.92 7.04 9.24
CA LEU A 174 3.56 7.49 8.92
C LEU A 174 2.76 6.44 8.14
N MET A 175 3.40 5.77 7.18
CA MET A 175 2.78 4.67 6.43
C MET A 175 2.50 3.46 7.34
N ALA A 176 3.40 3.17 8.29
CA ALA A 176 3.14 2.20 9.36
C ALA A 176 1.90 2.58 10.19
N GLY A 177 1.77 3.86 10.54
CA GLY A 177 0.59 4.37 11.24
C GLY A 177 -0.71 4.25 10.44
N LEU A 178 -0.68 4.40 9.11
CA LEU A 178 -1.86 4.24 8.24
C LEU A 178 -2.33 2.78 8.10
N ILE A 179 -1.50 1.80 8.43
CA ILE A 179 -1.87 0.37 8.40
C ILE A 179 -2.70 -0.02 9.64
N LEU A 180 -2.55 0.72 10.75
CA LEU A 180 -3.26 0.53 12.03
C LEU A 180 -4.67 1.12 11.99
#